data_AF-A0A2N6C1K6-F1
#
_entry.id   AF-A0A2N6C1K6-F1
#
_cell.length_a   1.000
_cell.length_b   1.000
_cell.length_c   1.000
_cell.angle_alpha   90.00
_cell.angle_beta   90.00
_cell.angle_gamma   90.00
#
_symmetry.space_group_name_H-M   'P 1'
#
loop_
_entity.id
_entity.type
_entity.pdbx_description
1 polymer ?
#
loop_
_entity_poly.entity_id
_entity_poly.type
_entity_poly.pdbx_seq_one_letter_code
_entity_poly.pdbx_strand_id
1 'polypeptide(L)'
;MDNIIKDLKKLVPFKDTLEAGDIVLIAAKKPQLLVYGVVSDIVRDDTKHDEWWFVNMHILSLPPREVSWILRTSQMTGREIFTMDGEERFMKAVDFGPKFSRTGMKKQQKNKEKSSLRRVK
;
A
#
# COMPACT_ATOMS: atom_id res chain seq x y z
N MET A 1 9.80 13.76 19.54
CA MET A 1 9.90 12.86 18.37
C MET A 1 11.35 12.50 18.13
N ASP A 2 12.25 13.47 18.16
CA ASP A 2 13.67 13.27 17.83
C ASP A 2 14.37 12.19 18.65
N ASN A 3 14.13 12.12 19.97
CA ASN A 3 14.69 11.04 20.81
C ASN A 3 14.15 9.66 20.40
N ILE A 4 12.84 9.56 20.15
CA ILE A 4 12.20 8.31 19.67
C ILE A 4 12.81 7.90 18.33
N ILE A 5 13.00 8.84 17.40
CA ILE A 5 13.63 8.56 16.10
C ILE A 5 15.08 8.09 16.27
N LYS A 6 15.85 8.73 17.16
CA LYS A 6 17.24 8.31 17.46
C LYS A 6 17.31 6.89 18.00
N ASP A 7 16.37 6.51 18.87
CA ASP A 7 16.33 5.17 19.43
C ASP A 7 15.84 4.14 18.40
N LEU A 8 14.83 4.48 17.59
CA LEU A 8 14.37 3.63 16.49
C LEU A 8 15.49 3.32 15.50
N LYS A 9 16.32 4.32 15.15
CA LYS A 9 17.47 4.13 14.24
C LYS A 9 18.54 3.17 14.77
N LYS A 10 18.60 2.93 16.08
CA LYS A 10 19.52 1.95 16.69
C LYS A 10 18.94 0.53 16.69
N LEU A 11 17.61 0.42 16.66
CA LEU A 11 16.89 -0.85 16.82
C LEU A 11 16.41 -1.43 15.49
N VAL A 12 16.13 -0.58 14.50
CA VAL A 12 15.57 -0.97 13.21
C VAL A 12 16.57 -0.65 12.11
N PRO A 13 16.93 -1.62 11.24
CA PRO A 13 17.79 -1.38 10.10
C PRO A 13 17.00 -0.65 9.00
N PHE A 14 16.98 0.68 9.05
CA PHE A 14 16.38 1.48 7.99
C PHE A 14 17.25 1.49 6.73
N LYS A 15 16.60 1.54 5.57
CA LYS A 15 17.22 1.82 4.28
C LYS A 15 16.90 3.24 3.80
N ASP A 16 17.67 3.74 2.85
CA ASP A 16 17.57 5.12 2.35
C ASP A 16 16.60 5.30 1.17
N THR A 17 16.18 4.21 0.53
CA THR A 17 15.22 4.24 -0.60
C THR A 17 13.83 3.80 -0.17
N LEU A 18 12.81 4.21 -0.94
CA LEU A 18 11.43 3.80 -0.73
C LEU A 18 10.83 3.36 -2.06
N GLU A 19 10.33 2.14 -2.09
CA GLU A 19 9.75 1.48 -3.27
C GLU A 19 8.40 0.85 -2.90
N ALA A 20 7.56 0.59 -3.92
CA ALA A 20 6.35 -0.18 -3.71
C ALA A 20 6.69 -1.60 -3.25
N GLY A 21 5.97 -2.09 -2.23
CA GLY A 21 6.22 -3.37 -1.55
C GLY A 21 7.01 -3.24 -0.25
N ASP A 22 7.66 -2.09 0.00
CA ASP A 22 8.43 -1.89 1.23
C ASP A 22 7.57 -1.82 2.48
N ILE A 23 8.13 -2.32 3.59
CA ILE A 23 7.57 -2.14 4.93
C ILE A 23 8.16 -0.85 5.53
N VAL A 24 7.28 0.07 5.93
CA VAL A 24 7.63 1.33 6.58
C VAL A 24 7.17 1.36 8.04
N LEU A 25 7.90 2.09 8.88
CA LEU A 25 7.53 2.37 10.26
C LEU A 25 7.08 3.82 10.39
N ILE A 26 5.80 4.02 10.73
CA ILE A 26 5.16 5.33 10.84
C ILE A 26 5.03 5.69 12.32
N ALA A 27 5.65 6.80 12.73
CA ALA A 27 5.57 7.32 14.09
C ALA A 27 4.87 8.69 14.10
N ALA A 28 3.76 8.80 14.84
CA ALA A 28 3.02 10.04 15.02
C ALA A 28 3.00 10.47 16.50
N LYS A 29 3.02 11.79 16.74
CA LYS A 29 2.97 12.36 18.10
C LYS A 29 1.53 12.57 18.60
N LYS A 30 0.57 12.79 17.69
CA LYS A 30 -0.84 13.09 18.01
C LYS A 30 -1.79 12.48 16.95
N PRO A 31 -2.56 11.44 17.28
CA PRO A 31 -2.40 10.57 18.46
C PRO A 31 -1.00 9.92 18.47
N GLN A 32 -0.53 9.50 19.64
CA GLN A 32 0.73 8.75 19.71
C GLN A 32 0.51 7.38 19.05
N LEU A 33 1.12 7.18 17.90
CA LEU A 33 0.97 5.97 17.08
C LEU A 33 2.34 5.55 16.56
N LEU A 34 2.64 4.27 16.60
CA LEU A 34 3.85 3.70 16.01
C LEU A 34 3.46 2.44 15.24
N VAL A 35 3.08 2.53 13.96
CA VAL A 35 2.53 1.41 13.18
C VAL A 35 3.46 1.02 12.04
N TYR A 36 3.41 -0.25 11.64
CA TYR A 36 4.00 -0.67 10.37
C TYR A 36 2.98 -0.49 9.25
N GLY A 37 3.46 -0.28 8.03
CA GLY A 37 2.63 -0.33 6.84
C GLY A 37 3.40 -0.90 5.66
N VAL A 38 2.69 -1.45 4.68
CA VAL A 38 3.27 -1.83 3.39
C VAL A 38 2.91 -0.79 2.35
N VAL A 39 3.91 -0.28 1.63
CA VAL A 39 3.71 0.67 0.53
C VAL A 39 3.12 -0.05 -0.65
N SER A 40 2.00 0.44 -1.16
CA SER A 40 1.36 -0.11 -2.36
C SER A 40 1.75 0.66 -3.63
N ASP A 41 1.89 1.98 -3.56
CA ASP A 41 2.18 2.83 -4.73
C ASP A 41 2.76 4.19 -4.33
N ILE A 42 3.55 4.79 -5.23
CA ILE A 42 4.22 6.09 -5.04
C ILE A 42 4.06 6.90 -6.34
N VAL A 43 3.38 8.05 -6.26
CA VAL A 43 3.07 8.89 -7.44
C VAL A 43 3.45 10.33 -7.17
N ARG A 44 4.17 10.97 -8.11
CA ARG A 44 4.51 12.40 -8.02
C ARG A 44 3.26 13.27 -8.15
N ASP A 45 3.16 14.30 -7.31
CA ASP A 45 2.14 15.33 -7.42
C ASP A 45 2.60 16.44 -8.38
N ASP A 46 2.20 16.35 -9.65
CA ASP A 46 2.55 17.34 -10.66
C ASP A 46 1.83 18.69 -10.49
N THR A 47 0.91 18.82 -9.53
CA THR A 47 0.26 20.10 -9.21
C THR A 47 1.10 20.98 -8.28
N LYS A 48 2.13 20.40 -7.65
CA LYS A 48 3.07 21.11 -6.77
C LYS A 48 4.37 21.38 -7.54
N HIS A 49 4.89 22.59 -7.40
CA HIS A 49 6.18 22.94 -7.97
C HIS A 49 7.33 22.16 -7.32
N ASP A 50 7.20 21.89 -6.01
CA ASP A 50 8.16 21.09 -5.26
C ASP A 50 7.89 19.58 -5.39
N GLU A 51 8.84 18.75 -4.97
CA GLU A 51 8.77 17.28 -5.04
C GLU A 51 7.84 16.68 -3.98
N TRP A 52 6.53 16.83 -4.20
CA TRP A 52 5.51 16.18 -3.39
C TRP A 52 5.11 14.83 -4.00
N TRP A 53 4.84 13.85 -3.13
CA TRP A 53 4.52 12.48 -3.53
C TRP A 53 3.27 12.00 -2.80
N PHE A 54 2.37 11.35 -3.53
CA PHE A 54 1.28 10.56 -3.00
C PHE A 54 1.76 9.14 -2.74
N VAL A 55 1.75 8.73 -1.48
CA VAL A 55 2.14 7.37 -1.07
C VAL A 55 0.91 6.63 -0.56
N ASN A 56 0.53 5.55 -1.25
CA ASN A 56 -0.56 4.68 -0.83
C ASN A 56 0.02 3.53 0.02
N MET A 57 -0.61 3.22 1.15
CA MET A 57 -0.11 2.21 2.09
C MET A 57 -1.23 1.46 2.80
N HIS A 58 -0.96 0.21 3.19
CA HIS A 58 -1.83 -0.57 4.09
C HIS A 58 -1.17 -0.69 5.46
N ILE A 59 -1.90 -0.34 6.52
CA ILE A 59 -1.40 -0.39 7.89
C ILE A 59 -1.44 -1.82 8.43
N LEU A 60 -0.35 -2.25 9.07
CA LEU A 60 -0.13 -3.57 9.67
C LEU A 60 -0.15 -3.46 11.21
N SER A 61 -0.56 -4.55 11.88
CA SER A 61 -0.58 -4.65 13.35
C SER A 61 0.81 -4.70 13.98
N LEU A 62 0.91 -4.40 15.28
CA LEU A 62 2.16 -4.22 16.03
C LEU A 62 2.36 -5.24 17.17
N PRO A 63 3.62 -5.55 17.52
CA PRO A 63 4.84 -5.41 16.73
C PRO A 63 4.97 -6.57 15.71
N PRO A 64 5.72 -6.40 14.60
CA PRO A 64 6.13 -7.51 13.75
C PRO A 64 6.86 -8.55 14.58
N ARG A 65 6.49 -9.81 14.41
CA ARG A 65 7.14 -10.95 15.06
C ARG A 65 7.49 -11.96 13.99
N GLU A 66 8.72 -12.42 14.01
CA GLU A 66 9.10 -13.58 13.23
C GLU A 66 8.44 -14.81 13.84
N VAL A 67 7.63 -15.51 13.05
CA VAL A 67 6.95 -16.75 13.45
C VAL A 67 7.11 -17.77 12.33
N SER A 68 7.30 -19.03 12.70
CA SER A 68 7.38 -20.15 11.75
C SER A 68 6.35 -21.19 12.13
N TRP A 69 5.45 -21.53 11.19
CA TRP A 69 4.39 -22.51 11.39
C TRP A 69 4.46 -23.58 10.31
N ILE A 70 4.20 -24.84 10.69
CA ILE A 70 4.06 -25.95 9.74
C ILE A 70 2.56 -26.13 9.47
N LEU A 71 2.14 -25.83 8.24
CA LEU A 71 0.73 -25.83 7.85
C LEU A 71 0.47 -26.78 6.68
N ARG A 72 -0.71 -27.41 6.67
CA ARG A 72 -1.22 -28.13 5.50
C ARG A 72 -1.76 -27.14 4.46
N THR A 73 -1.85 -27.59 3.21
CA THR A 73 -2.44 -26.79 2.11
C THR A 73 -3.87 -26.32 2.40
N SER A 74 -4.70 -27.15 3.06
CA SER A 74 -6.06 -26.78 3.47
C SER A 74 -6.09 -25.58 4.42
N GLN A 75 -5.20 -25.58 5.42
CA GLN A 75 -5.05 -24.51 6.42
C GLN A 75 -4.50 -23.23 5.77
N MET A 76 -3.52 -23.37 4.87
CA MET A 76 -2.87 -22.23 4.19
C MET A 76 -3.80 -21.49 3.22
N THR A 77 -4.78 -22.20 2.66
CA THR A 77 -5.78 -21.64 1.72
C THR A 77 -7.06 -21.18 2.42
N GLY A 78 -7.12 -21.25 3.76
CA GLY A 78 -8.29 -20.89 4.55
C GLY A 78 -9.49 -21.81 4.31
N ARG A 79 -9.26 -23.07 3.94
CA ARG A 79 -10.32 -24.10 3.82
C ARG A 79 -10.58 -24.82 5.14
N GLU A 80 -9.70 -24.66 6.11
CA GLU A 80 -9.74 -25.33 7.41
C GLU A 80 -9.23 -24.38 8.50
N ILE A 81 -9.89 -24.36 9.66
CA ILE A 81 -9.34 -23.77 10.89
C ILE A 81 -8.33 -24.75 11.51
N PHE A 82 -7.41 -24.25 12.32
CA PHE A 82 -6.41 -25.10 12.96
C PHE A 82 -6.04 -24.60 14.34
N THR A 83 -5.62 -25.51 15.21
CA THR A 83 -5.26 -25.19 16.59
C THR A 83 -3.74 -25.21 16.75
N MET A 84 -3.19 -24.18 17.36
CA MET A 84 -1.80 -24.18 17.86
C MET A 84 -1.81 -23.74 19.32
N ASP A 85 -1.06 -24.41 20.18
CA ASP A 85 -1.01 -24.09 21.62
C ASP A 85 -2.39 -24.03 22.31
N GLY A 86 -3.33 -24.88 21.88
CA GLY A 86 -4.71 -24.90 22.39
C GLY A 86 -5.63 -23.81 21.84
N GLU A 87 -5.12 -22.91 21.00
CA GLU A 87 -5.87 -21.77 20.45
C GLU A 87 -6.19 -21.95 18.96
N GLU A 88 -7.47 -21.80 18.61
CA GLU A 88 -7.94 -21.87 17.22
C GLU A 88 -7.47 -20.66 16.40
N ARG A 89 -7.07 -20.92 15.17
CA ARG A 89 -6.54 -19.94 14.23
C ARG A 89 -7.08 -20.20 12.82
N PHE A 90 -7.13 -19.11 12.05
CA PHE A 90 -7.51 -19.10 10.64
C PHE A 90 -6.47 -18.29 9.88
N MET A 91 -6.06 -18.79 8.71
CA MET A 91 -5.12 -18.09 7.84
C MET A 91 -5.61 -18.14 6.39
N LYS A 92 -5.58 -16.99 5.72
CA LYS A 92 -5.84 -16.88 4.29
C LYS A 92 -5.13 -15.67 3.73
N ALA A 93 -4.54 -15.81 2.55
CA ALA A 93 -3.94 -14.68 1.85
C ALA A 93 -4.99 -13.61 1.54
N VAL A 94 -4.65 -12.36 1.79
CA VAL A 94 -5.46 -11.20 1.43
C VAL A 94 -4.93 -10.64 0.12
N ASP A 95 -5.82 -10.48 -0.86
CA ASP A 95 -5.51 -9.79 -2.11
C ASP A 95 -6.00 -8.34 -2.02
N PHE A 96 -5.07 -7.40 -2.06
CA PHE A 96 -5.39 -5.96 -2.07
C PHE A 96 -5.69 -5.42 -3.48
N GLY A 97 -5.62 -6.29 -4.49
CA GLY A 97 -5.92 -6.02 -5.90
C GLY A 97 -4.86 -5.17 -6.62
N PRO A 98 -4.94 -5.06 -7.95
CA PRO A 98 -4.14 -4.11 -8.73
C PRO A 98 -4.78 -2.72 -8.63
N LYS A 99 -4.71 -2.10 -7.44
CA LYS A 99 -5.23 -0.74 -7.26
C LYS A 99 -4.14 0.29 -7.55
N PHE A 100 -4.26 0.85 -8.76
CA PHE A 100 -3.85 2.18 -9.20
C PHE A 100 -2.41 2.39 -9.67
N SER A 101 -2.08 1.90 -10.86
CA SER A 101 -1.36 2.80 -11.76
C SER A 101 -2.39 3.81 -12.28
N ARG A 102 -2.24 5.11 -11.97
CA ARG A 102 -2.91 6.15 -12.76
C ARG A 102 -2.21 6.25 -14.13
N THR A 103 -2.25 5.19 -14.91
CA THR A 103 -1.81 5.25 -16.31
C THR A 103 -2.93 5.89 -17.12
N GLY A 104 -2.92 7.22 -17.19
CA GLY A 104 -3.63 8.00 -18.19
C GLY A 104 -5.11 8.28 -17.92
N MET A 105 -5.40 9.41 -17.26
CA MET A 105 -6.57 10.20 -17.67
C MET A 105 -6.31 10.77 -19.08
N LYS A 106 -6.50 9.93 -20.11
CA LYS A 106 -6.82 10.39 -21.46
C LYS A 106 -7.92 9.51 -22.03
N LYS A 107 -8.94 10.22 -22.55
CA LYS A 107 -10.15 9.81 -23.30
C LYS A 107 -11.36 9.56 -22.39
N GLN A 108 -12.53 10.16 -22.64
CA GLN A 108 -13.08 10.68 -23.89
C GLN A 108 -14.38 11.45 -23.60
N GLN A 109 -14.67 12.52 -24.34
CA GLN A 109 -16.04 12.73 -24.79
C GLN A 109 -16.06 12.92 -26.31
N LYS A 110 -16.85 12.05 -26.94
CA LYS A 110 -17.04 11.83 -28.37
C LYS A 110 -17.91 12.92 -29.02
N ASN A 111 -17.72 13.07 -30.33
CA ASN A 111 -18.67 13.42 -31.38
C ASN A 111 -19.46 14.74 -31.28
N LYS A 112 -19.15 15.66 -32.22
CA LYS A 112 -20.19 16.30 -33.02
C LYS A 112 -20.06 15.85 -34.47
N GLU A 113 -21.04 15.07 -34.91
CA GLU A 113 -21.32 14.80 -36.31
C GLU A 113 -21.64 16.10 -37.07
N LYS A 114 -21.17 16.14 -38.32
CA LYS A 114 -21.79 16.72 -39.53
C LYS A 114 -22.34 18.15 -39.45
N SER A 115 -21.58 19.07 -40.06
CA SER A 115 -22.16 20.22 -40.78
C SER A 115 -21.71 20.14 -42.22
N SER A 116 -22.63 19.79 -43.11
CA SER A 116 -22.45 19.91 -44.55
C SER A 116 -22.38 21.39 -44.93
N LEU A 117 -21.26 21.84 -45.49
CA LEU A 117 -21.26 23.08 -46.25
C LEU A 117 -21.41 22.74 -47.73
N ARG A 118 -22.59 23.10 -48.26
CA ARG A 118 -22.93 23.03 -49.68
C ARG A 118 -21.96 23.90 -50.49
N ARG A 119 -21.41 23.32 -51.55
CA ARG A 119 -20.78 24.05 -52.65
C ARG A 119 -21.89 24.76 -53.44
N VAL A 120 -21.81 26.09 -53.59
CA VAL A 120 -22.70 26.87 -54.47
C VAL A 120 -21.84 27.68 -55.44
N LYS A 121 -22.19 27.51 -56.72
CA LYS A 121 -21.73 28.14 -57.97
C LYS A 121 -20.24 28.02 -58.33
#